data_AF-A0A7V9DVL8-F1
#
_entry.id   AF-A0A7V9DVL8-F1
#
_cell.length_a   1.000
_cell.length_b   1.000
_cell.length_c   1.000
_cell.angle_alpha   90.00
_cell.angle_beta   90.00
_cell.angle_gamma   90.00
#
_symmetry.space_group_name_H-M   'P 1'
#
loop_
_entity.id
_entity.type
_entity.pdbx_description
1 polymer ?
#
loop_
_entity_poly.entity_id
_entity_poly.type
_entity_poly.pdbx_seq_one_letter_code
_entity_poly.pdbx_strand_id
1 'polypeptide(L)'
;MAEYKSVVVWSRDGAAFTDNRYSRSHRWHFDGGVEVPASSSPHVIPVPMSVEAAVDPEEAFVASLSSCHMLWFLSIAARRGFVVDHYQDEAVGVMA
;
A
#
# COMPACT_ATOMS: atom_id res chain seq x y z
N MET A 1 16.60 18.13 -4.67
CA MET A 1 16.12 16.79 -4.26
C MET A 1 14.70 16.95 -3.79
N ALA A 2 13.82 16.02 -4.12
CA ALA A 2 12.48 15.97 -3.55
C ALA A 2 12.50 15.02 -2.34
N GLU A 3 11.75 15.37 -1.29
CA GLU A 3 11.50 14.51 -0.14
C GLU A 3 10.08 13.95 -0.26
N TYR A 4 9.91 12.64 -0.01
CA TYR A 4 8.61 11.98 0.02
C TYR A 4 8.34 11.50 1.45
N LYS A 5 7.22 11.92 2.03
CA LYS A 5 6.91 11.70 3.44
C LYS A 5 5.61 10.93 3.60
N SER A 6 5.60 10.00 4.55
CA SER A 6 4.42 9.31 5.04
C SER A 6 4.43 9.30 6.56
N VAL A 7 3.28 9.50 7.18
CA VAL A 7 3.11 9.35 8.63
C VAL A 7 2.29 8.09 8.88
N VAL A 8 2.83 7.16 9.67
CA VAL A 8 2.18 5.89 10.02
C VAL A 8 1.72 5.97 11.47
N VAL A 9 0.41 5.81 11.70
CA VAL A 9 -0.20 5.96 13.02
C VAL A 9 -0.94 4.69 13.42
N TRP A 10 -0.47 4.06 14.49
CA TRP A 10 -1.13 2.94 15.15
C TRP A 10 -1.42 3.31 16.61
N SER A 11 -2.57 2.88 17.13
CA SER A 11 -2.96 3.03 18.53
C SER A 11 -3.39 1.70 19.13
N ARG A 12 -3.04 1.49 20.41
CA ARG A 12 -3.37 0.26 21.14
C ARG A 12 -4.87 0.09 21.40
N ASP A 13 -5.61 1.19 21.46
CA ASP A 13 -7.05 1.24 21.74
C ASP A 13 -7.47 0.38 22.95
N GLY A 14 -6.64 0.40 24.00
CA GLY A 14 -6.89 -0.34 25.23
C GLY A 14 -6.58 -1.85 25.18
N ALA A 15 -6.24 -2.42 24.02
CA ALA A 15 -5.94 -3.84 23.87
C ALA A 15 -4.76 -4.29 24.77
N ALA A 16 -4.82 -5.53 25.28
CA ALA A 16 -3.67 -6.13 25.97
C ALA A 16 -2.53 -6.32 24.95
N PHE A 17 -1.49 -5.50 25.01
CA PHE A 17 -0.47 -5.48 23.96
C PHE A 17 0.47 -6.68 24.05
N THR A 18 0.86 -7.04 25.27
CA THR A 18 1.88 -8.05 25.54
C THR A 18 1.42 -9.49 25.31
N ASP A 19 0.13 -9.72 25.06
CA ASP A 19 -0.38 -11.03 24.66
C ASP A 19 -0.29 -11.27 23.14
N ASN A 20 0.21 -10.28 22.39
CA ASN A 20 0.40 -10.28 20.95
C ASN A 20 -0.89 -10.43 20.10
N ARG A 21 -2.08 -10.22 20.70
CA ARG A 21 -3.40 -10.35 20.01
C ARG A 21 -4.06 -9.02 19.68
N TYR A 22 -3.32 -7.91 19.77
CA TYR A 22 -3.82 -6.58 19.41
C TYR A 22 -4.14 -6.45 17.90
N SER A 23 -5.00 -5.50 17.53
CA SER A 23 -5.29 -5.24 16.12
C SER A 23 -4.09 -4.60 15.43
N ARG A 24 -3.78 -5.02 14.21
CA ARG A 24 -2.77 -4.43 13.34
C ARG A 24 -3.35 -3.32 12.46
N SER A 25 -4.63 -3.00 12.62
CA SER A 25 -5.25 -1.84 11.97
C SER A 25 -4.51 -0.56 12.33
N HIS A 26 -4.14 0.21 11.33
CA HIS A 26 -3.46 1.49 11.46
C HIS A 26 -3.75 2.36 10.24
N ARG A 27 -3.21 3.58 10.21
CA ARG A 27 -3.44 4.52 9.10
C ARG A 27 -2.14 5.09 8.57
N TRP A 28 -2.08 5.28 7.26
CA TRP A 28 -1.02 6.02 6.58
C TRP A 28 -1.56 7.38 6.17
N HIS A 29 -0.85 8.44 6.53
CA HIS A 29 -1.14 9.80 6.08
C HIS A 29 -0.06 10.27 5.11
N PHE A 30 -0.50 10.82 3.99
CA PHE A 30 0.36 11.41 2.97
C PHE A 30 0.24 12.94 2.98
N ASP A 31 1.25 13.60 2.44
CA ASP A 31 1.39 15.07 2.42
C ASP A 31 0.22 15.81 1.75
N GLY A 32 -0.42 15.20 0.75
CA GLY A 32 -1.63 15.71 0.10
C GLY A 32 -2.92 15.60 0.93
N GLY A 33 -2.85 15.12 2.18
CA GLY A 33 -4.01 14.94 3.06
C GLY A 33 -4.77 13.62 2.88
N VAL A 34 -4.28 12.73 2.01
CA VAL A 34 -4.86 11.39 1.83
C VAL A 34 -4.53 10.52 3.04
N GLU A 35 -5.56 9.83 3.53
CA GLU A 35 -5.45 8.81 4.57
C GLU A 35 -5.79 7.45 3.97
N VAL A 36 -4.93 6.45 4.18
CA VAL A 36 -5.12 5.08 3.73
C VAL A 36 -5.26 4.17 4.94
N PRO A 37 -6.38 3.44 5.10
CA PRO A 37 -6.49 2.36 6.07
C PRO A 37 -5.50 1.26 5.72
N ALA A 38 -4.70 0.85 6.71
CA ALA A 38 -3.66 -0.15 6.53
C ALA A 38 -3.70 -1.22 7.61
N SER A 39 -3.17 -2.41 7.30
CA SER A 39 -3.02 -3.51 8.25
C SER A 39 -1.78 -4.34 7.95
N SER A 40 -1.55 -5.41 8.72
CA SER A 40 -0.63 -6.47 8.32
C SER A 40 -1.30 -7.40 7.31
N SER A 41 -0.50 -8.07 6.48
CA SER A 41 -1.02 -9.08 5.57
C SER A 41 -1.65 -10.26 6.34
N PRO A 42 -2.84 -10.74 5.94
CA PRO A 42 -3.44 -11.97 6.48
C PRO A 42 -2.56 -13.21 6.30
N HIS A 43 -1.65 -13.20 5.32
CA HIS A 43 -0.68 -14.27 5.07
C HIS A 43 0.39 -14.39 6.17
N VAL A 44 0.69 -13.29 6.86
CA VAL A 44 1.70 -13.22 7.92
C VAL A 44 1.05 -13.25 9.30
N ILE A 45 0.00 -12.46 9.49
CA ILE A 45 -0.75 -12.36 10.74
C ILE A 45 -2.22 -12.73 10.46
N PRO A 46 -2.75 -13.81 11.04
CA PRO A 46 -4.13 -14.22 10.78
C PRO A 46 -5.18 -13.21 11.27
N VAL A 47 -6.34 -13.24 10.62
CA VAL A 47 -7.58 -12.65 11.12
C VAL A 47 -7.92 -13.28 12.49
N PRO A 48 -8.41 -12.51 13.49
CA PRO A 48 -8.91 -11.14 13.43
C PRO A 48 -7.88 -10.05 13.77
N MET A 49 -6.59 -10.38 13.88
CA MET A 49 -5.56 -9.39 14.20
C MET A 49 -5.25 -8.50 12.99
N SER A 50 -5.31 -9.05 11.78
CA SER A 50 -5.27 -8.31 10.51
C SER A 50 -6.67 -7.87 10.06
N VAL A 51 -6.73 -6.79 9.30
CA VAL A 51 -7.95 -6.27 8.69
C VAL A 51 -7.88 -6.46 7.18
N GLU A 52 -8.62 -7.44 6.65
CA GLU A 52 -8.57 -7.83 5.22
C GLU A 52 -8.99 -6.70 4.26
N ALA A 53 -9.83 -5.77 4.71
CA ALA A 53 -10.28 -4.64 3.89
C ALA A 53 -9.27 -3.48 3.82
N ALA A 54 -8.16 -3.57 4.56
CA ALA A 54 -7.14 -2.52 4.62
C ALA A 54 -5.90 -2.95 3.84
N VAL A 55 -5.20 -1.98 3.25
CA VAL A 55 -3.99 -2.23 2.45
C VAL A 55 -2.89 -2.79 3.34
N ASP A 56 -2.23 -3.87 2.91
CA ASP A 56 -1.01 -4.34 3.57
C ASP A 56 0.28 -3.80 2.90
N PRO A 57 1.43 -3.80 3.61
CA PRO A 57 2.68 -3.29 3.05
C PRO A 57 3.15 -4.03 1.81
N GLU A 58 2.91 -5.35 1.73
CA GLU A 58 3.30 -6.19 0.62
C GLU A 58 2.53 -5.81 -0.66
N GLU A 59 1.21 -5.66 -0.57
CA GLU A 59 0.33 -5.16 -1.62
C GLU A 59 0.73 -3.74 -2.06
N ALA A 60 0.95 -2.84 -1.10
CA ALA A 60 1.36 -1.46 -1.39
C ALA A 60 2.72 -1.41 -2.11
N PHE A 61 3.66 -2.28 -1.76
CA PHE A 61 4.95 -2.38 -2.41
C PHE A 61 4.80 -2.81 -3.88
N VAL A 62 4.04 -3.87 -4.14
CA VAL A 62 3.74 -4.33 -5.51
C VAL A 62 3.05 -3.23 -6.33
N ALA A 63 2.03 -2.59 -5.75
CA ALA A 63 1.30 -1.51 -6.39
C ALA A 63 2.21 -0.31 -6.73
N SER A 64 3.13 0.05 -5.83
CA SER A 64 4.06 1.17 -6.06
C SER A 64 4.99 0.93 -7.26
N LEU A 65 5.47 -0.30 -7.43
CA LEU A 65 6.36 -0.68 -8.54
C LEU A 65 5.61 -0.73 -9.86
N SER A 66 4.44 -1.39 -9.87
CA SER A 66 3.57 -1.45 -11.06
C SER A 66 3.15 -0.04 -11.51
N SER A 67 2.75 0.83 -10.58
CA SER A 67 2.39 2.23 -10.87
C SER A 67 3.56 3.04 -11.43
N CYS A 68 4.75 2.93 -10.84
CA CYS A 68 5.96 3.59 -11.36
C CYS A 68 6.29 3.15 -12.78
N HIS A 69 6.19 1.84 -13.08
CA HIS A 69 6.39 1.31 -14.42
C HIS A 69 5.32 1.81 -15.41
N MET A 70 4.05 1.82 -15.02
CA MET A 70 2.95 2.39 -15.82
C MET A 70 3.23 3.85 -16.19
N LEU A 71 3.58 4.70 -15.22
CA LEU A 71 3.87 6.11 -15.46
C LEU A 71 5.05 6.30 -16.43
N TRP A 72 6.09 5.49 -16.28
CA TRP A 72 7.21 5.47 -17.22
C TRP A 72 6.77 5.07 -18.63
N PHE A 73 6.00 3.99 -18.78
CA PHE A 73 5.47 3.53 -20.07
C PHE A 73 4.59 4.59 -20.74
N LEU A 74 3.63 5.17 -20.02
CA LEU A 74 2.74 6.21 -20.54
C LEU A 74 3.52 7.43 -21.03
N SER A 75 4.59 7.82 -20.32
CA SER A 75 5.46 8.92 -20.75
C SER A 75 6.13 8.65 -22.10
N ILE A 76 6.49 7.38 -22.39
CA ILE A 76 7.10 6.99 -23.65
C ILE A 76 6.05 6.95 -24.77
N ALA A 77 4.87 6.37 -24.51
CA ALA A 77 3.77 6.30 -25.47
C ALA A 77 3.37 7.71 -25.94
N ALA A 78 3.18 8.63 -25.00
CA ALA A 78 2.86 10.03 -25.28
C ALA A 78 3.93 10.71 -26.14
N ARG A 79 5.22 10.53 -25.79
CA ARG A 79 6.35 11.10 -26.58
C ARG A 79 6.43 10.55 -28.01
N ARG A 80 5.85 9.39 -28.28
CA ARG A 80 5.81 8.77 -29.61
C ARG A 80 4.52 9.05 -30.38
N GLY A 81 3.59 9.82 -29.81
CA GLY A 81 2.32 10.16 -30.45
C GLY A 81 1.27 9.06 -30.42
N PHE A 82 1.45 8.04 -29.56
CA PHE A 82 0.40 7.05 -29.32
C PHE A 82 -0.60 7.56 -28.28
N VAL A 83 -1.89 7.38 -28.57
CA VAL A 83 -2.97 7.63 -27.61
C VAL A 83 -3.26 6.32 -26.88
N VAL A 84 -3.20 6.35 -25.55
CA VAL A 84 -3.51 5.20 -24.68
C VAL A 84 -4.78 5.54 -23.92
N ASP A 85 -5.88 4.85 -24.23
CA ASP A 85 -7.18 5.08 -23.58
C ASP A 85 -7.31 4.32 -22.26
N HIS A 86 -6.65 3.16 -22.13
CA HIS A 86 -6.72 2.31 -20.95
C HIS A 86 -5.40 1.59 -20.69
N TYR A 87 -5.04 1.46 -19.41
CA TYR A 87 -3.94 0.64 -18.94
C TYR A 87 -4.41 -0.12 -17.69
N GLN A 88 -4.17 -1.42 -17.67
CA GLN A 88 -4.42 -2.27 -16.51
C GLN A 88 -3.27 -3.25 -16.39
N ASP A 89 -2.78 -3.42 -15.17
CA ASP A 89 -1.73 -4.36 -14.80
C ASP A 89 -2.18 -5.16 -13.58
N GLU A 90 -2.06 -6.48 -13.67
CA GLU A 90 -2.38 -7.44 -12.61
C GLU A 90 -1.07 -7.95 -12.01
N ALA A 91 -0.35 -7.05 -11.35
CA ALA A 91 0.98 -7.33 -10.80
C ALA A 91 0.90 -8.28 -9.60
N VAL A 92 1.85 -9.22 -9.53
CA VAL A 92 1.99 -10.18 -8.42
C VAL A 92 3.39 -10.11 -7.85
N GLY A 93 3.48 -9.97 -6.52
CA GLY A 93 4.72 -10.11 -5.76
C GLY A 93 4.75 -11.43 -5.00
N VAL A 94 5.91 -12.07 -4.93
CA VAL A 94 6.15 -13.25 -4.10
C VAL A 94 7.17 -12.90 -3.03
N MET A 95 6.78 -13.01 -1.76
CA MET A 95 7.67 -12.82 -0.61
C MET A 95 8.29 -14.16 -0.21
N ALA A 96 9.59 -14.17 0.09
CA ALA A 96 10.37 -15.36 0.44
C ALA A 96 11.03 -15.22 1.82
#